data_AF-A0AAV6KHN2-F1
#
_entry.id   AF-A0AAV6KHN2-F1
#
_cell.length_a   1.000
_cell.length_b   1.000
_cell.length_c   1.000
_cell.angle_alpha   90.00
_cell.angle_beta   90.00
_cell.angle_gamma   90.00
#
_symmetry.space_group_name_H-M   'P 1'
#
loop_
_entity.id
_entity.type
_entity.pdbx_description
1 polymer ?
#
loop_
_entity_poly.entity_id
_entity_poly.type
_entity_poly.pdbx_seq_one_letter_code
_entity_poly.pdbx_strand_id
1 'polypeptide(L)'
;MEEEDGYKRNERIALVVILVMASVAVATLFVTFIYYCYITNKVSRRLNNRKKESEHERKSSTFCHIQVATEQGLQEFTFKQLHSATGSFGKSNVIGHGAFGLVYRGVLQDGRKVAVKLMDQAGKQGEEEFQVEVELLSRLHSPYLLSLTGYCSDSNHKLLVYEFMANGGLQEHLYPISGKWNLYWFDRYYI
;
A
#
# COMPACT_ATOMS: atom_id res chain seq x y z
N MET A 1 -36.90 -67.95 25.61
CA MET A 1 -36.88 -67.36 24.25
C MET A 1 -37.43 -65.93 24.28
N GLU A 2 -38.57 -65.69 24.95
CA GLU A 2 -39.19 -64.35 25.04
C GLU A 2 -38.36 -63.28 25.80
N GLU A 3 -37.56 -63.65 26.82
CA GLU A 3 -36.70 -62.69 27.54
C GLU A 3 -35.53 -62.16 26.68
N GLU A 4 -34.98 -62.99 25.79
CA GLU A 4 -33.83 -62.61 24.96
C GLU A 4 -34.23 -61.60 23.86
N ASP A 5 -35.45 -61.73 23.34
CA ASP A 5 -36.03 -60.81 22.35
C ASP A 5 -36.38 -59.45 22.98
N GLY A 6 -36.83 -59.45 24.24
CA GLY A 6 -37.07 -58.23 25.02
C GLY A 6 -35.79 -57.42 25.24
N TYR A 7 -34.68 -58.10 25.54
CA TYR A 7 -33.38 -57.47 25.74
C TYR A 7 -32.84 -56.82 24.46
N LYS A 8 -32.84 -57.55 23.34
CA LYS A 8 -32.39 -57.04 22.03
C LYS A 8 -33.21 -55.84 21.54
N ARG A 9 -34.50 -55.79 21.86
CA ARG A 9 -35.36 -54.64 21.52
C ARG A 9 -34.95 -53.37 22.29
N ASN A 10 -34.65 -53.50 23.58
CA ASN A 10 -34.24 -52.36 24.41
C ASN A 10 -32.88 -51.80 23.99
N GLU A 11 -31.93 -52.66 23.63
CA GLU A 11 -30.62 -52.24 23.09
C GLU A 11 -30.78 -51.44 21.79
N ARG A 12 -31.62 -51.92 20.86
CA ARG A 12 -31.92 -51.19 19.61
C ARG A 12 -32.56 -49.83 19.87
N ILE A 13 -33.51 -49.77 20.82
CA ILE A 13 -34.15 -48.49 21.21
C ILE A 13 -33.10 -47.56 21.81
N ALA A 14 -32.23 -48.05 22.71
CA ALA A 14 -31.18 -47.24 23.31
C ALA A 14 -30.21 -46.68 22.25
N LEU A 15 -29.80 -47.50 21.26
CA LEU A 15 -28.95 -47.06 20.16
C LEU A 15 -29.62 -45.99 19.29
N VAL A 16 -30.91 -46.15 18.97
CA VAL A 16 -31.68 -45.15 18.22
C VAL A 16 -31.78 -43.84 19.01
N VAL A 17 -32.06 -43.90 20.30
CA VAL A 17 -32.14 -42.71 21.16
C VAL A 17 -30.78 -41.99 21.20
N ILE A 18 -29.68 -42.70 21.38
CA ILE A 18 -28.33 -42.11 21.38
C ILE A 18 -28.02 -41.43 20.05
N LEU A 19 -28.34 -42.08 18.92
CA LEU A 19 -28.11 -41.51 17.59
C LEU A 19 -28.93 -40.23 17.36
N VAL A 20 -30.20 -40.22 17.77
CA VAL A 20 -31.07 -39.05 17.66
C VAL A 20 -30.50 -37.91 18.52
N MET A 21 -30.14 -38.18 19.77
CA MET A 21 -29.60 -37.15 20.67
C MET A 21 -28.25 -36.59 20.17
N ALA A 22 -27.38 -37.44 19.65
CA ALA A 22 -26.12 -37.01 19.05
C ALA A 22 -26.35 -36.13 17.82
N SER A 23 -27.30 -36.49 16.94
CA SER A 23 -27.62 -35.69 15.76
C SER A 23 -28.17 -34.30 16.11
N VAL A 24 -29.02 -34.22 17.15
CA VAL A 24 -29.57 -32.96 17.64
C VAL A 24 -28.45 -32.08 18.23
N ALA A 25 -27.54 -32.67 19.02
CA ALA A 25 -26.41 -31.94 19.59
C ALA A 25 -25.46 -31.40 18.51
N VAL A 26 -25.22 -32.18 17.45
CA VAL A 26 -24.37 -31.73 16.33
C VAL A 26 -25.06 -30.59 15.56
N ALA A 27 -26.35 -30.72 15.26
CA ALA A 27 -27.11 -29.68 14.57
C ALA A 27 -27.13 -28.35 15.34
N THR A 28 -27.28 -28.40 16.67
CA THR A 28 -27.27 -27.19 17.50
C THR A 28 -25.89 -26.53 17.53
N LEU A 29 -24.80 -27.30 17.58
CA LEU A 29 -23.43 -26.78 17.47
C LEU A 29 -23.17 -26.14 16.10
N PHE A 30 -23.63 -26.75 15.01
CA PHE A 30 -23.50 -26.15 13.68
C PHE A 30 -24.28 -24.84 13.55
N VAL A 31 -25.52 -24.78 14.04
CA VAL A 31 -26.34 -23.55 14.00
C VAL A 31 -25.71 -22.45 14.85
N THR A 32 -25.24 -22.77 16.05
CA THR A 32 -24.56 -21.79 16.92
C THR A 32 -23.24 -21.31 16.33
N PHE A 33 -22.45 -22.18 15.70
CA PHE A 33 -21.24 -21.79 14.98
C PHE A 33 -21.55 -20.87 13.81
N ILE A 34 -22.54 -21.20 12.97
CA ILE A 34 -22.97 -20.34 11.86
C ILE A 34 -23.47 -18.98 12.38
N TYR A 35 -24.25 -18.98 13.46
CA TYR A 35 -24.74 -17.75 14.10
C TYR A 35 -23.60 -16.90 14.68
N TYR A 36 -22.63 -17.54 15.35
CA TYR A 36 -21.43 -16.89 15.86
C TYR A 36 -20.58 -16.29 14.72
N CYS A 37 -20.34 -17.06 13.64
CA CYS A 37 -19.67 -16.58 12.44
C CYS A 37 -20.43 -15.41 11.78
N TYR A 38 -21.76 -15.47 11.75
CA TYR A 38 -22.59 -14.39 11.21
C TYR A 38 -22.45 -13.11 12.06
N ILE A 39 -22.56 -13.20 13.39
CA ILE A 39 -22.40 -12.05 14.29
C ILE A 39 -21.00 -11.48 14.18
N THR A 40 -19.98 -12.30 14.31
CA THR A 40 -18.58 -11.85 14.28
C THR A 40 -18.25 -11.19 12.93
N ASN A 41 -18.67 -11.79 11.81
CA ASN A 41 -18.49 -11.17 10.49
C ASN A 41 -19.31 -9.87 10.35
N LYS A 42 -20.55 -9.81 10.85
CA LYS A 42 -21.38 -8.59 10.84
C LYS A 42 -20.77 -7.45 11.67
N VAL A 43 -20.18 -7.78 12.82
CA VAL A 43 -19.47 -6.83 13.70
C VAL A 43 -18.16 -6.39 13.04
N SER A 44 -17.37 -7.32 12.51
CA SER A 44 -16.14 -7.02 11.77
C SER A 44 -16.40 -6.11 10.56
N ARG A 45 -17.51 -6.30 9.84
CA ARG A 45 -17.92 -5.41 8.75
C ARG A 45 -18.29 -4.01 9.23
N ARG A 46 -18.92 -3.86 10.41
CA ARG A 46 -19.24 -2.56 11.00
C ARG A 46 -18.00 -1.83 11.51
N LEU A 47 -17.08 -2.54 12.16
CA LEU A 47 -15.81 -1.97 12.60
C LEU A 47 -14.93 -1.58 11.40
N ASN A 48 -14.90 -2.40 10.35
CA ASN A 48 -14.17 -2.07 9.12
C ASN A 48 -14.82 -0.91 8.35
N ASN A 49 -16.16 -0.84 8.30
CA ASN A 49 -16.84 0.32 7.72
C ASN A 49 -16.64 1.58 8.55
N ARG A 50 -16.69 1.52 9.89
CA ARG A 50 -16.38 2.66 10.76
C ARG A 50 -14.91 3.06 10.70
N LYS A 51 -13.99 2.11 10.51
CA LYS A 51 -12.57 2.39 10.26
C LYS A 51 -12.41 3.07 8.91
N LYS A 52 -13.11 2.62 7.85
CA LYS A 52 -13.16 3.29 6.55
C LYS A 52 -13.80 4.67 6.60
N GLU A 53 -14.87 4.87 7.37
CA GLU A 53 -15.59 6.13 7.51
C GLU A 53 -14.80 7.14 8.35
N SER A 54 -14.17 6.69 9.44
CA SER A 54 -13.25 7.52 10.24
C SER A 54 -11.91 7.79 9.55
N GLU A 55 -11.43 6.90 8.67
CA GLU A 55 -10.30 7.17 7.77
C GLU A 55 -10.70 8.08 6.61
N HIS A 56 -11.92 8.00 6.07
CA HIS A 56 -12.38 8.85 4.96
C HIS A 56 -12.68 10.28 5.43
N GLU A 57 -13.33 10.44 6.59
CA GLU A 57 -13.56 11.77 7.19
C GLU A 57 -12.28 12.38 7.76
N ARG A 58 -11.36 11.61 8.37
CA ARG A 58 -10.03 12.14 8.75
C ARG A 58 -9.14 12.43 7.55
N LYS A 59 -9.13 11.61 6.49
CA LYS A 59 -8.34 11.91 5.29
C LYS A 59 -8.89 13.13 4.56
N SER A 60 -10.21 13.29 4.45
CA SER A 60 -10.79 14.49 3.82
C SER A 60 -10.65 15.77 4.66
N SER A 61 -10.62 15.68 6.00
CA SER A 61 -10.47 16.85 6.87
C SER A 61 -9.02 17.20 7.23
N THR A 62 -8.09 16.22 7.19
CA THR A 62 -6.65 16.47 7.43
C THR A 62 -5.92 16.88 6.14
N PHE A 63 -6.44 16.53 4.96
CA PHE A 63 -5.87 17.00 3.68
C PHE A 63 -6.10 18.50 3.45
N CYS A 64 -7.08 19.11 4.12
CA CYS A 64 -7.39 20.54 3.96
C CYS A 64 -6.51 21.49 4.81
N HIS A 65 -5.50 21.00 5.53
CA HIS A 65 -4.56 21.91 6.21
C HIS A 65 -3.16 21.31 6.40
N ILE A 66 -2.50 20.91 5.30
CA ILE A 66 -1.04 20.75 5.31
C ILE A 66 -0.42 22.15 5.23
N GLN A 67 -0.39 22.83 6.37
CA GLN A 67 0.57 23.92 6.60
C GLN A 67 1.52 23.44 7.70
N VAL A 68 2.69 22.99 7.30
CA VAL A 68 3.85 22.92 8.17
C VAL A 68 4.96 23.71 7.50
N ALA A 69 5.39 24.75 8.21
CA ALA A 69 6.32 25.77 7.77
C ALA A 69 7.67 25.18 7.34
N THR A 70 7.85 25.09 6.03
CA THR A 70 9.12 25.35 5.35
C THR A 70 8.82 26.48 4.37
N GLU A 71 9.77 27.38 4.10
CA GLU A 71 9.54 28.50 3.17
C GLU A 71 9.15 28.03 1.76
N GLN A 72 9.32 26.74 1.44
CA GLN A 72 8.68 26.07 0.30
C GLN A 72 8.16 24.69 0.74
N GLY A 73 6.89 24.60 1.11
CA GLY A 73 6.22 23.33 1.39
C GLY A 73 6.08 22.42 0.15
N LEU A 74 5.64 21.19 0.36
CA LEU A 74 5.43 20.20 -0.70
C LEU A 74 4.45 20.74 -1.76
N GLN A 75 4.89 20.83 -3.02
CA GLN A 75 4.07 21.36 -4.09
C GLN A 75 3.12 20.28 -4.64
N GLU A 76 1.81 20.57 -4.70
CA GLU A 76 0.86 19.75 -5.43
C GLU A 76 0.88 20.12 -6.92
N PHE A 77 1.17 19.12 -7.77
CA PHE A 77 1.21 19.24 -9.21
C PHE A 77 0.01 18.53 -9.84
N THR A 78 -0.51 19.12 -10.91
CA THR A 78 -1.47 18.45 -11.78
C THR A 78 -0.77 17.40 -12.65
N PHE A 79 -1.49 16.34 -13.02
CA PHE A 79 -0.94 15.35 -13.95
C PHE A 79 -0.46 15.99 -15.26
N LYS A 80 -1.20 16.97 -15.77
CA LYS A 80 -0.84 17.69 -17.01
C LYS A 80 0.51 18.42 -16.91
N GLN A 81 0.82 19.02 -15.76
CA GLN A 81 2.12 19.65 -15.53
C GLN A 81 3.25 18.62 -15.60
N LEU A 82 3.11 17.50 -14.89
CA LEU A 82 4.13 16.45 -14.86
C LEU A 82 4.25 15.69 -16.19
N HIS A 83 3.14 15.47 -16.88
CA HIS A 83 3.10 14.93 -18.23
C HIS A 83 3.90 15.80 -19.20
N SER A 84 3.72 17.12 -19.12
CA SER A 84 4.48 18.05 -19.97
C SER A 84 5.96 18.09 -19.58
N ALA A 85 6.25 18.13 -18.27
CA ALA A 85 7.61 18.19 -17.75
C ALA A 85 8.46 16.96 -18.10
N THR A 86 7.83 15.78 -18.19
CA THR A 86 8.49 14.50 -18.49
C THR A 86 8.49 14.15 -19.99
N GLY A 87 8.06 15.07 -20.86
CA GLY A 87 7.96 14.79 -22.30
C GLY A 87 6.96 13.66 -22.60
N SER A 88 5.78 13.75 -22.00
CA SER A 88 4.69 12.76 -22.12
C SER A 88 5.06 11.37 -21.59
N PHE A 89 5.84 11.31 -20.50
CA PHE A 89 6.36 10.04 -19.95
C PHE A 89 7.08 9.17 -21.01
N GLY A 90 7.81 9.83 -21.92
CA GLY A 90 8.53 9.17 -23.00
C GLY A 90 9.63 8.25 -22.49
N LYS A 91 9.85 7.11 -23.18
CA LYS A 91 10.89 6.12 -22.82
C LYS A 91 12.30 6.71 -22.73
N SER A 92 12.60 7.74 -23.53
CA SER A 92 13.89 8.44 -23.52
C SER A 92 14.17 9.19 -22.21
N ASN A 93 13.13 9.45 -21.41
CA ASN A 93 13.25 10.14 -20.12
C ASN A 93 13.24 9.18 -18.94
N VAL A 94 13.16 7.86 -19.14
CA VAL A 94 13.24 6.90 -18.04
C VAL A 94 14.66 6.88 -17.48
N ILE A 95 14.77 7.11 -16.17
CA ILE A 95 16.04 7.11 -15.43
C ILE A 95 16.10 5.99 -14.37
N GLY A 96 14.99 5.31 -14.12
CA GLY A 96 14.95 4.17 -13.20
C GLY A 96 13.69 3.35 -13.38
N HIS A 97 13.80 2.06 -13.07
CA HIS A 97 12.68 1.10 -13.09
C HIS A 97 12.87 0.10 -11.96
N GLY A 98 11.81 -0.18 -11.20
CA GLY A 98 11.83 -1.18 -10.14
C GLY A 98 10.43 -1.60 -9.72
N ALA A 99 10.32 -2.33 -8.61
CA ALA A 99 9.05 -2.83 -8.06
C ALA A 99 8.03 -1.71 -7.71
N PHE A 100 8.53 -0.48 -7.57
CA PHE A 100 7.75 0.70 -7.18
C PHE A 100 7.40 1.61 -8.37
N GLY A 101 7.59 1.11 -9.60
CA GLY A 101 7.22 1.78 -10.84
C GLY A 101 8.39 2.40 -11.62
N LEU A 102 8.03 3.31 -12.51
CA LEU A 102 8.96 3.99 -13.42
C LEU A 102 9.32 5.37 -12.88
N VAL A 103 10.60 5.71 -12.97
CA VAL A 103 11.12 7.04 -12.63
C VAL A 103 11.54 7.74 -13.91
N TYR A 104 10.98 8.92 -14.14
CA TYR A 104 11.23 9.74 -15.30
C TYR A 104 11.99 11.00 -14.92
N ARG A 105 12.96 11.40 -15.75
CA ARG A 105 13.53 12.73 -15.72
C ARG A 105 12.52 13.74 -16.25
N GLY A 106 12.36 14.85 -15.55
CA GLY A 106 11.52 15.96 -15.97
C GLY A 106 12.21 17.31 -15.83
N VAL A 107 11.68 18.30 -16.52
CA VAL A 107 12.02 19.72 -16.35
C VAL A 107 10.72 20.49 -16.13
N LEU A 108 10.56 21.08 -14.95
CA LEU A 108 9.40 21.90 -14.61
C LEU A 108 9.41 23.22 -15.41
N GLN A 109 8.28 23.94 -15.42
CA GLN A 109 8.16 25.20 -16.17
C GLN A 109 9.11 26.30 -15.69
N ASP A 110 9.50 26.24 -14.42
CA ASP A 110 10.50 27.12 -13.80
C ASP A 110 11.95 26.71 -14.09
N GLY A 111 12.16 25.63 -14.86
CA GLY A 111 13.47 25.12 -15.24
C GLY A 111 14.10 24.15 -14.23
N ARG A 112 13.46 23.90 -13.08
CA ARG A 112 13.96 22.91 -12.10
C ARG A 112 13.94 21.51 -12.72
N LYS A 113 15.05 20.79 -12.57
CA LYS A 113 15.17 19.38 -12.98
C LYS A 113 14.64 18.50 -11.86
N VAL A 114 13.75 17.58 -12.20
CA VAL A 114 13.08 16.70 -11.23
C VAL A 114 13.12 15.25 -11.67
N ALA A 115 12.99 14.34 -10.70
CA ALA A 115 12.71 12.93 -10.92
C ALA A 115 11.24 12.67 -10.56
N VAL A 116 10.45 12.22 -11.53
CA VAL A 116 9.03 11.94 -11.39
C VAL A 116 8.83 10.44 -11.32
N LYS A 117 8.50 9.92 -10.15
CA LYS A 117 8.15 8.51 -9.94
C LYS A 117 6.66 8.33 -10.20
N LEU A 118 6.33 7.54 -11.20
CA LEU A 118 4.96 7.12 -11.51
C LEU A 118 4.68 5.83 -10.73
N MET A 119 3.70 5.87 -9.82
CA MET A 119 3.32 4.71 -9.03
C MET A 119 2.54 3.74 -9.92
N ASP A 120 3.11 2.56 -10.17
CA ASP A 120 2.60 1.57 -11.13
C ASP A 120 1.52 0.65 -10.54
N GLN A 121 1.38 0.63 -9.21
CA GLN A 121 0.44 -0.25 -8.52
C GLN A 121 -0.97 0.35 -8.44
N ALA A 122 -1.87 -0.11 -9.31
CA ALA A 122 -3.29 0.14 -9.16
C ALA A 122 -3.86 -0.60 -7.93
N GLY A 123 -4.75 0.06 -7.18
CA GLY A 123 -5.46 -0.52 -6.05
C GLY A 123 -4.95 -0.05 -4.68
N LYS A 124 -5.37 -0.77 -3.63
CA LYS A 124 -5.19 -0.33 -2.23
C LYS A 124 -3.71 -0.26 -1.80
N GLN A 125 -2.87 -1.14 -2.32
CA GLN A 125 -1.46 -1.21 -1.94
C GLN A 125 -0.67 0.02 -2.45
N GLY A 126 -0.78 0.34 -3.74
CA GLY A 126 -0.10 1.52 -4.29
C GLY A 126 -0.58 2.84 -3.68
N GLU A 127 -1.86 2.93 -3.31
CA GLU A 127 -2.41 4.07 -2.58
C GLU A 127 -1.84 4.19 -1.16
N GLU A 128 -1.66 3.07 -0.46
CA GLU A 128 -1.02 3.05 0.87
C GLU A 128 0.48 3.41 0.77
N GLU A 129 1.20 2.85 -0.21
CA GLU A 129 2.61 3.18 -0.47
C GLU A 129 2.78 4.68 -0.78
N PHE A 130 1.92 5.23 -1.64
CA PHE A 130 1.91 6.66 -1.96
C PHE A 130 1.67 7.52 -0.72
N GLN A 131 0.66 7.22 0.08
CA GLN A 131 0.34 7.98 1.29
C GLN A 131 1.48 7.93 2.29
N VAL A 132 2.09 6.75 2.48
CA VAL A 132 3.24 6.59 3.38
C VAL A 132 4.43 7.41 2.89
N GLU A 133 4.76 7.38 1.60
CA GLU A 133 5.89 8.17 1.06
C GLU A 133 5.63 9.68 1.23
N VAL A 134 4.42 10.17 0.95
CA VAL A 134 4.07 11.59 1.14
C VAL A 134 4.10 11.98 2.62
N GLU A 135 3.49 11.20 3.51
CA GLU A 135 3.44 11.50 4.94
C GLU A 135 4.83 11.49 5.58
N LEU A 136 5.65 10.50 5.23
CA LEU A 136 6.98 10.34 5.81
C LEU A 136 7.95 11.41 5.28
N LEU A 137 8.02 11.57 3.96
CA LEU A 137 9.03 12.43 3.33
C LEU A 137 8.66 13.91 3.38
N SER A 138 7.38 14.26 3.56
CA SER A 138 6.99 15.66 3.85
C SER A 138 7.53 16.17 5.19
N ARG A 139 7.88 15.26 6.11
CA ARG A 139 8.37 15.60 7.45
C ARG A 139 9.88 15.44 7.60
N LEU A 140 10.52 14.72 6.67
CA LEU A 140 11.94 14.44 6.71
C LEU A 140 12.69 15.35 5.74
N HIS A 141 13.32 16.38 6.29
CA HIS A 141 14.25 17.24 5.56
C HIS A 141 15.66 17.00 6.09
N SER A 142 16.49 16.34 5.29
CA SER A 142 17.90 16.09 5.59
C SER A 142 18.73 16.21 4.32
N PRO A 143 19.92 16.85 4.35
CA PRO A 143 20.82 16.92 3.20
C PRO A 143 21.26 15.55 2.65
N TYR A 144 21.13 14.49 3.45
CA TYR A 144 21.52 13.12 3.10
C TYR A 144 20.35 12.25 2.63
N LEU A 145 19.14 12.81 2.56
CA LEU A 145 17.96 12.10 2.06
C LEU A 145 17.50 12.74 0.76
N LEU A 146 17.03 11.91 -0.18
CA LEU A 146 16.45 12.41 -1.42
C LEU A 146 15.21 13.25 -1.08
N SER A 147 15.26 14.54 -1.42
CA SER A 147 14.21 15.50 -1.08
C SER A 147 12.95 15.28 -1.93
N LEU A 148 11.80 15.11 -1.27
CA LEU A 148 10.50 15.14 -1.92
C LEU A 148 10.08 16.61 -2.10
N THR A 149 9.99 17.04 -3.35
CA THR A 149 9.66 18.44 -3.71
C THR A 149 8.16 18.63 -3.94
N GLY A 150 7.45 17.55 -4.27
CA GLY A 150 6.02 17.60 -4.57
C GLY A 150 5.42 16.27 -4.93
N TYR A 151 4.13 16.29 -5.25
CA TYR A 151 3.36 15.10 -5.62
C TYR A 151 2.21 15.46 -6.55
N CYS A 152 1.61 14.45 -7.17
CA CYS A 152 0.35 14.55 -7.88
C CYS A 152 -0.60 13.47 -7.36
N SER A 153 -1.81 13.88 -6.98
CA SER A 153 -2.84 12.98 -6.45
C SER A 153 -4.15 13.11 -7.25
N ASP A 154 -4.08 12.84 -8.55
CA ASP A 154 -5.30 12.74 -9.37
C ASP A 154 -6.02 11.41 -9.11
N SER A 155 -7.29 11.31 -9.48
CA SER A 155 -8.15 10.12 -9.24
C SER A 155 -7.55 8.82 -9.77
N ASN A 156 -6.81 8.89 -10.88
CA ASN A 156 -6.19 7.74 -11.54
C ASN A 156 -4.67 7.77 -11.52
N HIS A 157 -4.05 8.85 -11.04
CA HIS A 157 -2.60 9.04 -11.17
C HIS A 157 -2.00 9.49 -9.85
N LYS A 158 -1.11 8.66 -9.31
CA LYS A 158 -0.27 8.97 -8.16
C LYS A 158 1.16 9.12 -8.63
N LEU A 159 1.72 10.31 -8.43
CA LEU A 159 3.11 10.60 -8.80
C LEU A 159 3.82 11.31 -7.65
N LEU A 160 5.11 11.02 -7.53
CA LEU A 160 6.00 11.67 -6.57
C LEU A 160 7.09 12.41 -7.32
N VAL A 161 7.41 13.62 -6.86
CA VAL A 161 8.34 14.53 -7.53
C VAL A 161 9.51 14.80 -6.59
N TYR A 162 10.67 14.30 -6.97
CA TYR A 162 11.91 14.44 -6.23
C TYR A 162 12.87 15.40 -6.94
N GLU A 163 13.84 15.88 -6.19
CA GLU A 163 15.01 16.52 -6.77
C GLU A 163 15.76 15.55 -7.72
N PHE A 164 16.21 16.05 -8.86
CA PHE A 164 16.96 15.23 -9.82
C PHE A 164 18.43 15.07 -9.41
N MET A 165 18.85 13.83 -9.14
CA MET A 165 20.23 13.49 -8.82
C MET A 165 21.06 13.30 -10.10
N ALA A 166 21.86 14.30 -10.46
CA ALA A 166 22.63 14.31 -11.71
C ALA A 166 23.70 13.21 -11.81
N ASN A 167 24.20 12.73 -10.67
CA ASN A 167 25.22 11.68 -10.63
C ASN A 167 24.63 10.27 -10.75
N GLY A 168 23.31 10.11 -10.75
CA GLY A 168 22.66 8.80 -10.73
C GLY A 168 22.64 8.16 -9.34
N GLY A 169 22.17 6.92 -9.27
CA GLY A 169 22.04 6.19 -8.01
C GLY A 169 23.35 5.57 -7.55
N LEU A 170 23.38 5.15 -6.28
CA LEU A 170 24.54 4.49 -5.70
C LEU A 170 24.88 3.18 -6.43
N GLN A 171 23.87 2.46 -6.93
CA GLN A 171 24.08 1.19 -7.63
C GLN A 171 24.93 1.37 -8.90
N GLU A 172 24.70 2.42 -9.67
CA GLU A 172 25.51 2.72 -10.86
C GLU A 172 26.98 3.01 -10.51
N HIS A 173 27.22 3.60 -9.33
CA HIS A 173 28.56 3.90 -8.84
C HIS A 173 29.28 2.69 -8.24
N LEU A 174 28.54 1.77 -7.60
CA LEU A 174 29.08 0.54 -7.04
C LEU A 174 29.36 -0.53 -8.11
N TYR A 175 28.54 -0.57 -9.17
CA TYR A 175 28.61 -1.56 -10.23
C TYR A 175 28.57 -0.91 -11.62
N PRO A 176 29.62 -0.18 -12.02
CA PRO A 176 29.66 0.50 -13.32
C PRO A 176 29.63 -0.52 -14.47
N ILE A 177 28.60 -0.42 -15.31
CA ILE A 177 28.34 -1.33 -16.44
C ILE A 177 29.46 -1.30 -17.49
N SER A 178 30.30 -0.26 -17.50
CA SER A 178 31.36 -0.04 -18.50
C SER A 178 32.79 -0.29 -18.01
N GLY A 179 33.01 -0.77 -16.78
CA GLY A 179 34.36 -1.04 -16.25
C GLY A 179 35.25 0.21 -16.08
N LYS A 180 34.74 1.42 -16.35
CA LYS A 180 35.39 2.68 -16.00
C LYS A 180 35.01 3.05 -14.57
N TRP A 181 35.92 2.75 -13.65
CA TRP A 181 35.92 3.31 -12.30
C TRP A 181 36.21 4.81 -12.42
N ASN A 182 35.16 5.63 -12.40
CA ASN A 182 35.30 7.09 -12.39
C ASN A 182 35.08 7.69 -11.00
N LEU A 183 35.26 6.88 -9.96
CA LEU A 183 35.31 7.32 -8.58
C LEU A 183 36.67 6.94 -8.02
N TYR A 184 37.53 7.94 -7.86
CA TYR A 184 38.74 7.77 -7.06
C TYR A 184 38.32 7.49 -5.61
N TRP A 185 39.13 6.74 -4.87
CA TRP A 185 38.84 6.33 -3.49
C TRP A 185 38.43 7.49 -2.55
N PHE A 186 38.81 8.72 -2.89
CA PHE A 186 38.48 9.93 -2.13
C PHE A 186 37.03 10.38 -2.24
N ASP A 187 36.33 10.10 -3.34
CA ASP A 187 34.93 10.53 -3.53
C ASP A 187 33.92 9.63 -2.78
N ARG A 188 34.38 8.51 -2.23
CA ARG A 188 33.55 7.52 -1.54
C ARG A 188 33.01 8.00 -0.19
N TYR A 189 33.57 9.08 0.37
CA TYR A 189 33.14 9.66 1.65
C TYR A 189 32.07 10.75 1.51
N TYR A 190 31.74 11.17 0.28
CA TYR A 190 30.84 12.31 0.00
C TYR A 190 29.62 11.97 -0.87
N ILE A 191 29.35 10.67 -1.07
CA ILE A 191 28.11 10.17 -1.68
C ILE A 191 27.14 9.76 -0.56
#